data_AF-L7VWQ2-F1
#
_entry.id   AF-L7VWQ2-F1
#
_cell.length_a   1.000
_cell.length_b   1.000
_cell.length_c   1.000
_cell.angle_alpha   90.00
_cell.angle_beta   90.00
_cell.angle_gamma   90.00
#
_symmetry.space_group_name_H-M   'P 1'
#
loop_
_entity.id
_entity.type
_entity.pdbx_description
1 polymer ?
#
loop_
_entity_poly.entity_id
_entity_poly.type
_entity_poly.pdbx_seq_one_letter_code
_entity_poly.pdbx_strand_id
1 'polypeptide(L)'
;MLVSRWTHAVRWPGWTPRRPPTKATTGESPFMPTRRSFLHATSTTLESLARSFDFAWSAAASLWSTSYALDGFLRFHPMATNEDIEARFVTGTPYKMKGGNLRSFLVPDAKKNIDSDLAALLLMSTCSLFEGWISAAVAEIAPNLSDKDRDGIEKGLQFPTTIRKGIASGVSVYLPLAVGEISNDMMDTFCAALSEKDKYAKMNVEQHLVAYRAFKEARNALVHRGGIANKKTENAIAEYQQRVPDAASLGVKRRPSIRPTQDGQKVHVTVEDVVGFSDVVIRLITTYDAELSSSVRAEHLLAKRVLARYPLGLSSERGRDLSDRKLIGLLHEANLPTPKHMSKVRNLLKRLDVMK
;
A
#
# COMPACT_ATOMS: atom_id res chain seq x y z
N MET A 1 -3.61 55.38 14.65
CA MET A 1 -4.72 55.32 13.68
C MET A 1 -4.47 54.17 12.73
N LEU A 2 -5.34 53.13 12.81
CA LEU A 2 -5.74 52.13 11.79
C LEU A 2 -4.63 51.32 11.09
N VAL A 3 -4.44 49.99 11.16
CA VAL A 3 -5.23 48.77 11.46
C VAL A 3 -6.68 48.77 10.94
N SER A 4 -6.90 48.12 9.78
CA SER A 4 -8.21 47.68 9.22
C SER A 4 -8.04 47.58 7.69
N ARG A 5 -8.46 46.58 6.90
CA ARG A 5 -9.32 45.40 7.01
C ARG A 5 -9.19 44.71 5.64
N TRP A 6 -8.84 43.43 5.56
CA TRP A 6 -9.29 42.53 4.47
C TRP A 6 -9.30 41.10 5.03
N THR A 7 -10.20 40.86 5.98
CA THR A 7 -10.60 39.52 6.38
C THR A 7 -12.07 39.34 6.01
N HIS A 8 -12.32 38.93 4.77
CA HIS A 8 -13.54 38.19 4.44
C HIS A 8 -13.14 36.76 4.12
N ALA A 9 -13.00 35.98 5.19
CA ALA A 9 -13.01 34.53 5.09
C ALA A 9 -14.42 34.13 4.64
N VAL A 10 -14.53 33.65 3.40
CA VAL A 10 -15.72 32.93 2.94
C VAL A 10 -15.83 31.68 3.81
N ARG A 11 -16.83 31.64 4.69
CA ARG A 11 -17.18 30.42 5.44
C ARG A 11 -17.87 29.45 4.48
N TRP A 12 -17.25 28.29 4.27
CA TRP A 12 -17.81 27.19 3.49
C TRP A 12 -18.80 26.37 4.33
N PRO A 13 -20.02 26.08 3.83
CA PRO A 13 -20.89 25.09 4.47
C PRO A 13 -20.29 23.68 4.28
N GLY A 14 -19.98 23.00 5.39
CA GLY A 14 -19.58 21.57 5.38
C GLY A 14 -18.08 21.28 5.36
N TRP A 15 -17.21 22.28 5.35
CA TRP A 15 -15.75 22.09 5.50
C TRP A 15 -15.27 22.65 6.83
N THR A 16 -15.04 21.79 7.82
CA THR A 16 -14.23 22.14 8.99
C THR A 16 -12.76 21.91 8.65
N PRO A 17 -11.91 22.94 8.58
CA PRO A 17 -10.47 22.73 8.47
C PRO A 17 -10.01 21.93 9.69
N ARG A 18 -9.58 20.68 9.49
CA ARG A 18 -8.80 20.00 10.52
C ARG A 18 -7.49 20.78 10.66
N ARG A 19 -7.16 21.17 11.89
CA ARG A 19 -5.86 21.78 12.19
C ARG A 19 -4.76 20.93 11.55
N PRO A 20 -3.79 21.54 10.84
CA PRO A 20 -2.62 20.81 10.40
C PRO A 20 -1.95 20.19 11.63
N PRO A 21 -1.51 18.91 11.56
CA PRO A 21 -0.77 18.31 12.66
C PRO A 21 0.45 19.18 12.95
N THR A 22 0.63 19.55 14.21
CA THR A 22 1.66 20.49 14.70
C THR A 22 3.09 19.95 14.64
N LYS A 23 3.35 18.90 13.84
CA LYS A 23 4.69 18.36 13.57
C LYS A 23 4.78 17.85 12.13
N ALA A 24 4.93 18.78 11.19
CA ALA A 24 5.51 18.50 9.88
C ALA A 24 6.82 19.28 9.80
N THR A 25 7.89 18.74 10.39
CA THR A 25 9.25 19.31 10.34
C THR A 25 10.19 18.52 9.42
N THR A 26 9.67 17.58 8.65
CA THR A 26 10.38 16.93 7.53
C THR A 26 9.37 16.80 6.40
N GLY A 27 9.76 17.04 5.15
CA GLY A 27 8.92 16.87 3.95
C GLY A 27 8.57 15.42 3.65
N GLU A 28 8.40 14.59 4.67
CA GLU A 28 8.07 13.17 4.56
C GLU A 28 6.55 13.01 4.41
N SER A 29 6.13 12.31 3.36
CA SER A 29 4.73 11.96 3.12
C SER A 29 4.18 11.17 4.33
N PRO A 30 2.96 11.46 4.82
CA PRO A 30 2.34 10.73 5.94
C PRO A 30 2.12 9.23 5.65
N PHE A 31 2.36 8.80 4.41
CA PHE A 31 2.30 7.40 3.95
C PHE A 31 3.66 6.68 3.95
N MET A 32 4.77 7.36 4.26
CA MET A 32 6.09 6.73 4.35
C MET A 32 6.24 5.93 5.66
N PRO A 33 6.45 4.61 5.62
CA PRO A 33 6.80 3.86 6.81
C PRO A 33 8.20 4.25 7.25
N THR A 34 8.30 4.92 8.40
CA THR A 34 9.56 5.42 8.99
C THR A 34 10.51 4.32 9.50
N ARG A 35 10.26 3.04 9.19
CA ARG A 35 11.08 1.90 9.65
C ARG A 35 11.31 0.89 8.53
N ARG A 36 12.61 0.59 8.31
CA ARG A 36 13.13 -0.42 7.37
C ARG A 36 12.37 -1.75 7.49
N SER A 37 12.22 -2.43 6.37
CA SER A 37 11.52 -3.72 6.27
C SER A 37 12.52 -4.86 6.08
N PHE A 38 12.09 -6.10 6.34
CA PHE A 38 12.99 -7.23 6.13
C PHE A 38 13.18 -7.49 4.65
N LEU A 39 12.12 -7.65 3.86
CA LEU A 39 12.19 -7.87 2.43
C LEU A 39 12.44 -6.55 1.67
N HIS A 40 13.26 -6.61 0.62
CA HIS A 40 13.46 -5.46 -0.25
C HIS A 40 12.16 -5.11 -0.98
N ALA A 41 11.42 -6.14 -1.44
CA ALA A 41 10.10 -5.98 -2.05
C ALA A 41 9.17 -5.10 -1.20
N THR A 42 9.17 -5.27 0.12
CA THR A 42 8.36 -4.49 1.05
C THR A 42 8.66 -2.99 0.97
N SER A 43 9.94 -2.60 1.03
CA SER A 43 10.31 -1.19 1.01
C SER A 43 9.92 -0.53 -0.33
N THR A 44 10.26 -1.18 -1.44
CA THR A 44 9.99 -0.69 -2.81
C THR A 44 8.49 -0.56 -3.09
N THR A 45 7.66 -1.51 -2.61
CA THR A 45 6.21 -1.45 -2.78
C THR A 45 5.60 -0.33 -1.94
N LEU A 46 6.03 -0.16 -0.68
CA LEU A 46 5.50 0.90 0.19
C LEU A 46 5.86 2.30 -0.33
N GLU A 47 7.08 2.48 -0.86
CA GLU A 47 7.48 3.71 -1.57
C GLU A 47 6.64 3.96 -2.83
N SER A 48 6.33 2.90 -3.58
CA SER A 48 5.50 3.01 -4.78
C SER A 48 4.04 3.33 -4.44
N LEU A 49 3.50 2.76 -3.37
CA LEU A 49 2.19 3.15 -2.84
C LEU A 49 2.16 4.62 -2.43
N ALA A 50 3.16 5.09 -1.69
CA ALA A 50 3.27 6.50 -1.29
C ALA A 50 3.30 7.42 -2.52
N ARG A 51 4.12 7.10 -3.53
CA ARG A 51 4.17 7.85 -4.80
C ARG A 51 2.83 7.87 -5.54
N SER A 52 2.09 6.76 -5.55
CA SER A 52 0.74 6.73 -6.15
C SER A 52 -0.22 7.70 -5.46
N PHE A 53 -0.14 7.82 -4.13
CA PHE A 53 -0.94 8.80 -3.37
C PHE A 53 -0.48 10.24 -3.60
N ASP A 54 0.83 10.51 -3.58
CA ASP A 54 1.37 11.84 -3.86
C ASP A 54 0.95 12.32 -5.25
N PHE A 55 1.00 11.43 -6.25
CA PHE A 55 0.48 11.69 -7.59
C PHE A 55 -1.02 11.96 -7.58
N ALA A 56 -1.83 11.09 -6.96
CA ALA A 56 -3.28 11.23 -6.98
C ALA A 56 -3.76 12.51 -6.28
N TRP A 57 -3.14 12.89 -5.16
CA TRP A 57 -3.47 14.15 -4.48
C TRP A 57 -3.06 15.38 -5.28
N SER A 58 -1.90 15.33 -5.94
CA SER A 58 -1.45 16.40 -6.83
C SER A 58 -2.36 16.54 -8.06
N ALA A 59 -2.76 15.41 -8.65
CA ALA A 59 -3.71 15.37 -9.77
C ALA A 59 -5.08 15.89 -9.34
N ALA A 60 -5.60 15.48 -8.18
CA ALA A 60 -6.84 15.98 -7.62
C ALA A 60 -6.80 17.50 -7.48
N ALA A 61 -5.80 18.04 -6.78
CA ALA A 61 -5.66 19.49 -6.56
C ALA A 61 -5.58 20.27 -7.88
N SER A 62 -4.87 19.74 -8.87
CA SER A 62 -4.75 20.34 -10.19
C SER A 62 -6.08 20.34 -10.95
N LEU A 63 -6.75 19.18 -11.03
CA LEU A 63 -8.03 19.04 -11.73
C LEU A 63 -9.12 19.90 -11.09
N TRP A 64 -9.13 19.99 -9.77
CA TRP A 64 -10.03 20.87 -9.04
C TRP A 64 -9.80 22.34 -9.34
N SER A 65 -8.54 22.77 -9.31
CA SER A 65 -8.17 24.16 -9.64
C SER A 65 -8.57 24.50 -11.08
N THR A 66 -8.34 23.59 -12.02
CA THR A 66 -8.76 23.75 -13.43
C THR A 66 -10.27 23.79 -13.57
N SER A 67 -11.02 22.97 -12.83
CA SER A 67 -12.48 22.97 -12.83
C SER A 67 -13.04 24.34 -12.41
N TYR A 68 -12.54 24.93 -11.32
CA TYR A 68 -12.95 26.27 -10.89
C TYR A 68 -12.60 27.35 -11.91
N ALA A 69 -11.39 27.29 -12.46
CA ALA A 69 -10.94 28.27 -13.46
C ALA A 69 -11.77 28.19 -14.76
N LEU A 70 -12.11 26.97 -15.19
CA LEU A 70 -12.97 26.74 -16.34
C LEU A 70 -14.41 27.20 -16.10
N ASP A 71 -14.99 26.88 -14.94
CA ASP A 71 -16.32 27.38 -14.57
C ASP A 71 -16.35 28.92 -14.56
N GLY A 72 -15.34 29.55 -13.97
CA GLY A 72 -15.17 31.00 -14.00
C GLY A 72 -15.10 31.56 -15.42
N PHE A 73 -14.27 30.96 -16.29
CA PHE A 73 -14.15 31.37 -17.69
C PHE A 73 -15.49 31.26 -18.44
N LEU A 74 -16.21 30.17 -18.29
CA LEU A 74 -17.49 29.94 -18.96
C LEU A 74 -18.60 30.89 -18.48
N ARG A 75 -18.52 31.43 -17.26
CA ARG A 75 -19.45 32.49 -16.80
C ARG A 75 -19.25 33.81 -17.55
N PHE A 76 -18.01 34.15 -17.90
CA PHE A 76 -17.70 35.37 -18.66
C PHE A 76 -17.76 35.16 -20.18
N HIS A 77 -17.56 33.92 -20.64
CA HIS A 77 -17.57 33.53 -22.04
C HIS A 77 -18.52 32.33 -22.27
N PRO A 78 -19.85 32.53 -22.14
CA PRO A 78 -20.82 31.43 -22.18
C PRO A 78 -20.86 30.70 -23.53
N MET A 79 -20.53 31.41 -24.61
CA MET A 79 -20.50 30.89 -25.99
C MET A 79 -19.13 30.29 -26.38
N ALA A 80 -18.16 30.22 -25.46
CA ALA A 80 -16.85 29.65 -25.76
C ALA A 80 -16.99 28.21 -26.27
N THR A 81 -16.30 27.91 -27.37
CA THR A 81 -16.25 26.56 -27.95
C THR A 81 -15.24 25.68 -27.22
N ASN A 82 -15.15 24.40 -27.57
CA ASN A 82 -14.13 23.54 -27.00
C ASN A 82 -12.73 23.96 -27.45
N GLU A 83 -12.60 24.49 -28.67
CA GLU A 83 -11.35 25.02 -29.21
C GLU A 83 -10.86 26.23 -28.39
N ASP A 84 -11.78 27.14 -28.02
CA ASP A 84 -11.46 28.28 -27.14
C ASP A 84 -10.97 27.81 -25.76
N ILE A 85 -11.62 26.78 -25.22
CA ILE A 85 -11.25 26.17 -23.93
C ILE A 85 -9.87 25.52 -24.02
N GLU A 86 -9.60 24.73 -25.07
CA GLU A 86 -8.30 24.10 -25.27
C GLU A 86 -7.18 25.13 -25.45
N ALA A 87 -7.41 26.15 -26.28
CA ALA A 87 -6.47 27.25 -26.49
C ALA A 87 -6.18 28.04 -25.21
N ARG A 88 -7.09 28.05 -24.23
CA ARG A 88 -6.87 28.73 -22.95
C ARG A 88 -6.20 27.84 -21.90
N PHE A 89 -6.64 26.59 -21.75
CA PHE A 89 -6.30 25.74 -20.60
C PHE A 89 -5.26 24.65 -20.92
N VAL A 90 -4.99 24.37 -22.18
CA VAL A 90 -4.06 23.30 -22.62
C VAL A 90 -2.80 23.87 -23.28
N THR A 91 -2.79 25.17 -23.59
CA THR A 91 -1.65 25.86 -24.19
C THR A 91 -0.39 25.75 -23.33
N GLY A 92 0.72 25.40 -23.98
CA GLY A 92 2.01 25.18 -23.32
C GLY A 92 2.26 23.73 -22.88
N THR A 93 1.28 22.84 -23.01
CA THR A 93 1.54 21.40 -22.87
C THR A 93 2.13 20.84 -24.17
N PRO A 94 3.06 19.87 -24.11
CA PRO A 94 3.62 19.25 -25.31
C PRO A 94 2.62 18.33 -26.03
N TYR A 95 1.43 18.13 -25.47
CA TYR A 95 0.40 17.22 -25.96
C TYR A 95 -0.82 18.01 -26.43
N LYS A 96 -1.21 17.84 -27.71
CA LYS A 96 -2.56 18.25 -28.13
C LYS A 96 -3.57 17.29 -27.53
N MET A 97 -4.61 17.80 -26.87
CA MET A 97 -5.76 16.97 -26.50
C MET A 97 -6.36 16.37 -27.78
N LYS A 98 -6.48 15.05 -27.82
CA LYS A 98 -7.14 14.32 -28.91
C LYS A 98 -8.37 13.65 -28.37
N GLY A 99 -9.55 14.18 -28.71
CA GLY A 99 -10.84 13.58 -28.37
C GLY A 99 -11.28 13.72 -26.90
N GLY A 100 -10.55 14.47 -26.08
CA GLY A 100 -10.98 14.81 -24.72
C GLY A 100 -11.86 16.06 -24.73
N ASN A 101 -12.69 16.23 -23.70
CA ASN A 101 -13.55 17.39 -23.55
C ASN A 101 -13.51 17.88 -22.10
N LEU A 102 -12.75 18.94 -21.85
CA LEU A 102 -12.61 19.54 -20.51
C LEU A 102 -13.95 20.03 -19.97
N ARG A 103 -14.80 20.58 -20.84
CA ARG A 103 -16.12 21.11 -20.45
C ARG A 103 -17.01 20.00 -19.90
N SER A 104 -17.11 18.86 -20.59
CA SER A 104 -17.97 17.75 -20.16
C SER A 104 -17.43 17.08 -18.89
N PHE A 105 -16.11 17.01 -18.72
CA PHE A 105 -15.49 16.37 -17.57
C PHE A 105 -15.52 17.25 -16.30
N LEU A 106 -15.22 18.55 -16.43
CA LEU A 106 -14.92 19.44 -15.31
C LEU A 106 -16.01 20.46 -14.93
N VAL A 107 -17.20 20.43 -15.56
CA VAL A 107 -18.27 21.40 -15.25
C VAL A 107 -19.49 20.77 -14.59
N PRO A 108 -20.22 19.82 -15.19
CA PRO A 108 -21.52 19.40 -14.65
C PRO A 108 -21.39 18.64 -13.32
N ASP A 109 -20.37 17.77 -13.21
CA ASP A 109 -20.19 16.82 -12.11
C ASP A 109 -18.70 16.64 -11.74
N ALA A 110 -17.89 17.69 -11.90
CA ALA A 110 -16.43 17.64 -11.76
C ALA A 110 -15.98 16.91 -10.50
N LYS A 111 -16.62 17.21 -9.36
CA LYS A 111 -16.35 16.55 -8.07
C LYS A 111 -16.40 15.04 -8.17
N LYS A 112 -17.52 14.56 -8.70
CA LYS A 112 -17.87 13.14 -8.76
C LYS A 112 -16.99 12.43 -9.78
N ASN A 113 -16.75 13.07 -10.93
CA ASN A 113 -15.91 12.53 -11.99
C ASN A 113 -14.45 12.40 -11.53
N ILE A 114 -13.89 13.48 -10.97
CA ILE A 114 -12.51 13.50 -10.45
C ILE A 114 -12.34 12.45 -9.35
N ASP A 115 -13.26 12.40 -8.38
CA ASP A 115 -13.19 11.44 -7.27
C ASP A 115 -13.31 9.99 -7.78
N SER A 116 -14.29 9.68 -8.62
CA SER A 116 -14.49 8.32 -9.15
C SER A 116 -13.30 7.84 -9.98
N ASP A 117 -12.74 8.68 -10.86
CA ASP A 117 -11.67 8.27 -11.77
C ASP A 117 -10.33 8.15 -11.04
N LEU A 118 -10.03 9.07 -10.12
CA LEU A 118 -8.84 8.94 -9.26
C LEU A 118 -8.96 7.73 -8.32
N ALA A 119 -10.14 7.46 -7.79
CA ALA A 119 -10.38 6.27 -6.98
C ALA A 119 -10.12 4.99 -7.79
N ALA A 120 -10.64 4.92 -9.02
CA ALA A 120 -10.42 3.77 -9.89
C ALA A 120 -8.93 3.55 -10.17
N LEU A 121 -8.19 4.61 -10.50
CA LEU A 121 -6.74 4.54 -10.75
C LEU A 121 -5.96 4.11 -9.50
N LEU A 122 -6.25 4.71 -8.35
CA LEU A 122 -5.61 4.34 -7.08
C LEU A 122 -5.94 2.90 -6.69
N LEU A 123 -7.18 2.44 -6.89
CA LEU A 123 -7.60 1.09 -6.57
C LEU A 123 -6.86 0.07 -7.44
N MET A 124 -6.77 0.32 -8.75
CA MET A 124 -5.99 -0.50 -9.68
C MET A 124 -4.52 -0.56 -9.26
N SER A 125 -3.89 0.59 -9.03
CA SER A 125 -2.49 0.68 -8.59
C SER A 125 -2.26 -0.07 -7.27
N THR A 126 -3.13 0.12 -6.28
CA THR A 126 -3.00 -0.50 -4.95
C THR A 126 -3.11 -2.03 -5.03
N CYS A 127 -4.08 -2.56 -5.77
CA CYS A 127 -4.20 -4.01 -5.99
C CYS A 127 -2.98 -4.57 -6.74
N SER A 128 -2.56 -3.93 -7.84
CA SER A 128 -1.42 -4.39 -8.63
C SER A 128 -0.11 -4.35 -7.83
N LEU A 129 0.09 -3.34 -6.99
CA LEU A 129 1.26 -3.24 -6.11
C LEU A 129 1.29 -4.34 -5.06
N PHE A 130 0.15 -4.71 -4.48
CA PHE A 130 0.08 -5.84 -3.56
C PHE A 130 0.33 -7.18 -4.26
N GLU A 131 -0.29 -7.41 -5.41
CA GLU A 131 -0.09 -8.63 -6.21
C GLU A 131 1.38 -8.78 -6.64
N GLY A 132 1.99 -7.69 -7.12
CA GLY A 132 3.41 -7.65 -7.46
C GLY A 132 4.32 -7.83 -6.25
N TRP A 133 3.95 -7.27 -5.10
CA TRP A 133 4.69 -7.47 -3.85
C TRP A 133 4.71 -8.93 -3.42
N ILE A 134 3.58 -9.64 -3.49
CA ILE A 134 3.53 -11.07 -3.14
C ILE A 134 4.52 -11.86 -4.02
N SER A 135 4.46 -11.65 -5.33
CA SER A 135 5.35 -12.35 -6.27
C SER A 135 6.83 -12.05 -5.98
N ALA A 136 7.17 -10.77 -5.80
CA ALA A 136 8.53 -10.36 -5.47
C ALA A 136 9.00 -10.90 -4.11
N ALA A 137 8.14 -10.89 -3.09
CA ALA A 137 8.45 -11.41 -1.75
C ALA A 137 8.74 -12.92 -1.78
N VAL A 138 7.92 -13.70 -2.50
CA VAL A 138 8.11 -15.15 -2.65
C VAL A 138 9.39 -15.45 -3.42
N ALA A 139 9.66 -14.71 -4.51
CA ALA A 139 10.90 -14.86 -5.27
C ALA A 139 12.15 -14.49 -4.45
N GLU A 140 12.03 -13.49 -3.57
CA GLU A 140 13.12 -13.04 -2.72
C GLU A 140 13.44 -14.02 -1.58
N ILE A 141 12.41 -14.54 -0.89
CA ILE A 141 12.58 -15.43 0.26
C ILE A 141 12.80 -16.88 -0.15
N ALA A 142 12.24 -17.31 -1.28
CA ALA A 142 12.25 -18.71 -1.71
C ALA A 142 12.53 -18.83 -3.22
N PRO A 143 13.71 -18.39 -3.70
CA PRO A 143 14.02 -18.32 -5.13
C PRO A 143 13.98 -19.66 -5.84
N ASN A 144 14.24 -20.76 -5.10
CA ASN A 144 14.36 -22.11 -5.65
C ASN A 144 13.04 -22.90 -5.68
N LEU A 145 11.90 -22.27 -5.35
CA LEU A 145 10.60 -22.92 -5.51
C LEU A 145 10.30 -23.21 -6.98
N SER A 146 9.62 -24.33 -7.24
CA SER A 146 9.08 -24.62 -8.57
C SER A 146 8.05 -23.54 -8.97
N ASP A 147 7.89 -23.30 -10.27
CA ASP A 147 6.91 -22.30 -10.74
C ASP A 147 5.48 -22.65 -10.30
N LYS A 148 5.16 -23.94 -10.19
CA LYS A 148 3.87 -24.41 -9.69
C LYS A 148 3.66 -24.07 -8.22
N ASP A 149 4.67 -24.29 -7.37
CA ASP A 149 4.58 -23.97 -5.94
C ASP A 149 4.52 -22.46 -5.73
N ARG A 150 5.31 -21.71 -6.51
CA ARG A 150 5.30 -20.24 -6.51
C ARG A 150 3.91 -19.70 -6.87
N ASP A 151 3.32 -20.12 -7.99
CA ASP A 151 1.98 -19.70 -8.41
C ASP A 151 0.90 -20.06 -7.37
N GLY A 152 1.03 -21.25 -6.75
CA GLY A 152 0.15 -21.68 -5.66
C GLY A 152 0.20 -20.73 -4.46
N ILE A 153 1.42 -20.42 -3.98
CA ILE A 153 1.63 -19.50 -2.86
C ILE A 153 1.16 -18.09 -3.21
N GLU A 154 1.53 -17.58 -4.39
CA GLU A 154 1.17 -16.23 -4.84
C GLU A 154 -0.34 -16.03 -4.88
N LYS A 155 -1.09 -17.02 -5.39
CA LYS A 155 -2.55 -17.00 -5.38
C LYS A 155 -3.08 -17.16 -3.95
N GLY A 156 -2.55 -18.11 -3.19
CA GLY A 156 -3.00 -18.44 -1.85
C GLY A 156 -2.93 -17.28 -0.86
N LEU A 157 -1.87 -16.47 -0.92
CA LEU A 157 -1.66 -15.33 -0.03
C LEU A 157 -2.59 -14.15 -0.30
N GLN A 158 -3.36 -14.17 -1.40
CA GLN A 158 -4.34 -13.14 -1.75
C GLN A 158 -5.75 -13.43 -1.23
N PHE A 159 -6.01 -14.62 -0.69
CA PHE A 159 -7.35 -15.04 -0.30
C PHE A 159 -7.44 -15.46 1.17
N PRO A 160 -8.55 -15.10 1.85
CA PRO A 160 -8.82 -15.60 3.18
C PRO A 160 -8.96 -17.13 3.14
N THR A 161 -8.77 -17.76 4.29
CA THR A 161 -8.90 -19.22 4.39
C THR A 161 -10.34 -19.63 4.07
N THR A 162 -10.46 -20.60 3.17
CA THR A 162 -11.72 -21.25 2.83
C THR A 162 -11.55 -22.76 2.86
N ILE A 163 -12.61 -23.47 3.22
CA ILE A 163 -12.65 -24.93 3.18
C ILE A 163 -13.67 -25.33 2.12
N ARG A 164 -13.23 -26.10 1.12
CA ARG A 164 -14.10 -26.65 0.07
C ARG A 164 -13.93 -28.15 0.02
N LYS A 165 -15.03 -28.89 0.20
CA LYS A 165 -15.03 -30.37 0.23
C LYS A 165 -13.97 -30.94 1.19
N GLY A 166 -13.82 -30.33 2.36
CA GLY A 166 -12.83 -30.72 3.37
C GLY A 166 -11.38 -30.27 3.11
N ILE A 167 -11.10 -29.63 1.97
CA ILE A 167 -9.76 -29.15 1.62
C ILE A 167 -9.66 -27.66 1.95
N ALA A 168 -8.73 -27.31 2.84
CA ALA A 168 -8.41 -25.92 3.17
C ALA A 168 -7.56 -25.28 2.06
N SER A 169 -7.79 -23.99 1.80
CA SER A 169 -7.03 -23.16 0.87
C SER A 169 -7.02 -21.71 1.35
N GLY A 170 -6.06 -20.90 0.92
CA GLY A 170 -5.88 -19.52 1.35
C GLY A 170 -4.75 -19.35 2.35
N VAL A 171 -4.71 -18.20 3.03
CA VAL A 171 -3.55 -17.78 3.83
C VAL A 171 -3.08 -18.79 4.89
N SER A 172 -4.00 -19.50 5.57
CA SER A 172 -3.61 -20.48 6.61
C SER A 172 -2.82 -21.67 6.06
N VAL A 173 -2.98 -21.98 4.78
CA VAL A 173 -2.25 -23.06 4.10
C VAL A 173 -0.97 -22.51 3.46
N TYR A 174 -1.08 -21.39 2.75
CA TYR A 174 0.02 -20.92 1.89
C TYR A 174 1.05 -20.05 2.61
N LEU A 175 0.70 -19.35 3.70
CA LEU A 175 1.68 -18.60 4.47
C LEU A 175 2.69 -19.52 5.15
N PRO A 176 2.30 -20.61 5.85
CA PRO A 176 3.27 -21.58 6.36
C PRO A 176 4.15 -22.21 5.27
N LEU A 177 3.61 -22.47 4.07
CA LEU A 177 4.40 -22.98 2.94
C LEU A 177 5.45 -21.96 2.44
N ALA A 178 5.09 -20.67 2.42
CA ALA A 178 5.98 -19.58 2.07
C ALA A 178 7.10 -19.39 3.12
N VAL A 179 6.73 -19.45 4.41
CA VAL A 179 7.69 -19.42 5.54
C VAL A 179 8.62 -20.63 5.47
N GLY A 180 8.07 -21.83 5.28
CA GLY A 180 8.83 -23.08 5.37
C GLY A 180 9.23 -23.38 6.81
N GLU A 181 10.48 -23.81 7.02
CA GLU A 181 11.01 -24.09 8.36
C GLU A 181 11.22 -22.80 9.17
N ILE A 182 10.78 -22.82 10.43
CA ILE A 182 10.91 -21.69 11.36
C ILE A 182 12.33 -21.64 11.92
N SER A 183 12.93 -20.45 11.93
CA SER A 183 14.15 -20.14 12.68
C SER A 183 13.80 -19.42 13.97
N ASN A 184 14.11 -20.04 15.11
CA ASN A 184 13.93 -19.41 16.43
C ASN A 184 14.78 -18.13 16.57
N ASP A 185 15.99 -18.11 15.99
CA ASP A 185 16.85 -16.94 16.01
C ASP A 185 16.26 -15.78 15.23
N MET A 186 15.74 -16.03 14.02
CA MET A 186 15.08 -15.00 13.22
C MET A 186 13.77 -14.54 13.84
N MET A 187 13.00 -15.48 14.40
CA MET A 187 11.75 -15.20 15.11
C MET A 187 11.98 -14.24 16.29
N ASP A 188 12.99 -14.52 17.12
CA ASP A 188 13.30 -13.73 18.31
C ASP A 188 14.00 -12.40 18.00
N THR A 189 14.55 -12.23 16.79
CA THR A 189 15.34 -11.04 16.44
C THR A 189 14.61 -10.10 15.50
N PHE A 190 14.51 -10.46 14.22
CA PHE A 190 13.94 -9.61 13.18
C PHE A 190 12.42 -9.66 13.19
N CYS A 191 11.81 -10.85 13.25
CA CYS A 191 10.35 -10.98 13.30
C CYS A 191 9.79 -10.25 14.52
N ALA A 192 10.35 -10.51 15.72
CA ALA A 192 9.95 -9.81 16.95
C ALA A 192 10.00 -8.28 16.84
N ALA A 193 11.03 -7.71 16.20
CA ALA A 193 11.13 -6.26 15.99
C ALA A 193 10.11 -5.74 14.97
N LEU A 194 9.82 -6.51 13.91
CA LEU A 194 8.85 -6.15 12.88
C LEU A 194 7.41 -6.25 13.38
N SER A 195 7.12 -7.21 14.28
CA SER A 195 5.82 -7.39 14.90
C SER A 195 5.41 -6.25 15.84
N GLU A 196 6.36 -5.40 16.26
CA GLU A 196 6.07 -4.19 17.05
C GLU A 196 5.61 -3.00 16.21
N LYS A 197 5.64 -3.11 14.87
CA LYS A 197 5.15 -2.04 13.99
C LYS A 197 3.63 -1.88 14.14
N ASP A 198 3.14 -0.64 14.18
CA ASP A 198 1.69 -0.29 14.28
C ASP A 198 0.82 -0.97 13.19
N LYS A 199 1.43 -1.29 12.05
CA LYS A 199 0.76 -1.94 10.91
C LYS A 199 0.84 -3.46 10.94
N TYR A 200 1.56 -4.07 11.86
CA TYR A 200 1.53 -5.51 12.04
C TYR A 200 0.16 -5.95 12.58
N ALA A 201 -0.50 -6.88 11.90
CA ALA A 201 -1.91 -7.22 12.14
C ALA A 201 -2.20 -8.72 11.96
N LYS A 202 -1.29 -9.61 12.41
CA LYS A 202 -1.43 -11.08 12.28
C LYS A 202 -2.77 -11.60 12.77
N MET A 203 -3.24 -11.12 13.92
CA MET A 203 -4.51 -11.57 14.52
C MET A 203 -5.75 -11.31 13.65
N ASN A 204 -5.67 -10.33 12.74
CA ASN A 204 -6.77 -9.91 11.89
C ASN A 204 -6.48 -10.19 10.40
N VAL A 205 -5.45 -10.97 10.07
CA VAL A 205 -5.01 -11.17 8.67
C VAL A 205 -6.13 -11.69 7.77
N GLU A 206 -6.98 -12.57 8.30
CA GLU A 206 -8.16 -13.10 7.60
C GLU A 206 -9.16 -11.98 7.26
N GLN A 207 -9.48 -11.10 8.20
CA GLN A 207 -10.38 -9.98 7.99
C GLN A 207 -9.78 -8.97 7.00
N HIS A 208 -8.47 -8.75 7.04
CA HIS A 208 -7.77 -7.92 6.06
C HIS A 208 -7.86 -8.52 4.65
N LEU A 209 -7.76 -9.85 4.51
CA LEU A 209 -7.91 -10.53 3.22
C LEU A 209 -9.35 -10.54 2.70
N VAL A 210 -10.34 -10.61 3.60
CA VAL A 210 -11.76 -10.41 3.22
C VAL A 210 -11.97 -9.01 2.67
N ALA A 211 -11.43 -7.98 3.35
CA ALA A 211 -11.48 -6.60 2.86
C ALA A 211 -10.76 -6.47 1.52
N TYR A 212 -9.55 -7.02 1.40
CA TYR A 212 -8.79 -7.02 0.15
C TYR A 212 -9.55 -7.66 -1.00
N ARG A 213 -10.19 -8.80 -0.76
CA ARG A 213 -10.98 -9.51 -1.78
C ARG A 213 -12.15 -8.67 -2.29
N ALA A 214 -12.86 -7.96 -1.41
CA ALA A 214 -13.97 -7.08 -1.83
C ALA A 214 -13.49 -5.96 -2.76
N PHE A 215 -12.40 -5.28 -2.40
CA PHE A 215 -11.82 -4.22 -3.23
C PHE A 215 -11.18 -4.75 -4.52
N LYS A 216 -10.57 -5.94 -4.49
CA LYS A 216 -10.05 -6.61 -5.68
C LYS A 216 -11.16 -6.95 -6.67
N GLU A 217 -12.29 -7.50 -6.22
CA GLU A 217 -13.39 -7.81 -7.13
C GLU A 217 -14.07 -6.53 -7.65
N ALA A 218 -14.14 -5.46 -6.85
CA ALA A 218 -14.53 -4.14 -7.31
C ALA A 218 -13.60 -3.61 -8.42
N ARG A 219 -12.29 -3.75 -8.26
CA ARG A 219 -11.29 -3.46 -9.32
C ARG A 219 -11.55 -4.29 -10.57
N ASN A 220 -11.79 -5.59 -10.44
CA ASN A 220 -12.05 -6.46 -11.58
C ASN A 220 -13.29 -6.02 -12.36
N ALA A 221 -14.35 -5.60 -11.67
CA ALA A 221 -15.55 -5.06 -12.31
C ALA A 221 -15.27 -3.77 -13.08
N LEU A 222 -14.49 -2.84 -12.48
CA LEU A 222 -14.07 -1.60 -13.14
C LEU A 222 -13.25 -1.85 -14.41
N VAL A 223 -12.28 -2.78 -14.37
CA VAL A 223 -11.37 -3.07 -15.50
C VAL A 223 -12.06 -3.84 -16.63
N HIS A 224 -12.82 -4.89 -16.32
CA HIS A 224 -13.26 -5.85 -17.34
C HIS A 224 -14.71 -5.68 -17.80
N ARG A 225 -15.55 -4.97 -17.04
CA ARG A 225 -17.01 -4.95 -17.27
C ARG A 225 -17.60 -3.55 -17.30
N GLY A 226 -16.79 -2.53 -17.63
CA GLY A 226 -17.23 -1.14 -17.61
C GLY A 226 -17.74 -0.66 -16.24
N GLY A 227 -17.26 -1.31 -15.16
CA GLY A 227 -17.73 -1.06 -13.79
C GLY A 227 -18.97 -1.83 -13.37
N ILE A 228 -19.49 -2.76 -14.17
CA ILE A 228 -20.66 -3.57 -13.79
C ILE A 228 -20.23 -4.78 -12.94
N ALA A 229 -20.80 -4.84 -11.72
CA ALA A 229 -20.58 -5.93 -10.77
C ALA A 229 -21.17 -7.24 -11.28
N ASN A 230 -20.54 -8.34 -10.86
CA ASN A 230 -21.02 -9.70 -11.09
C ASN A 230 -21.27 -10.42 -9.77
N LYS A 231 -21.78 -11.65 -9.82
CA LYS A 231 -21.95 -12.48 -8.62
C LYS A 231 -20.68 -12.62 -7.76
N LYS A 232 -19.48 -12.65 -8.33
CA LYS A 232 -18.23 -12.69 -7.54
C LYS A 232 -18.02 -11.40 -6.75
N THR A 233 -18.30 -10.25 -7.37
CA THR A 233 -18.21 -8.92 -6.77
C THR A 233 -19.24 -8.77 -5.65
N GLU A 234 -20.50 -9.09 -5.94
CA GLU A 234 -21.59 -9.06 -4.94
C GLU A 234 -21.24 -9.92 -3.73
N ASN A 235 -20.85 -11.18 -3.95
CA ASN A 235 -20.53 -12.10 -2.86
C ASN A 235 -19.33 -11.62 -2.03
N ALA A 236 -18.29 -11.08 -2.67
CA ALA A 236 -17.12 -10.57 -1.96
C ALA A 236 -17.43 -9.33 -1.12
N ILE A 237 -18.22 -8.39 -1.66
CA ILE A 237 -18.66 -7.20 -0.93
C ILE A 237 -19.59 -7.60 0.22
N ALA A 238 -20.54 -8.52 -0.02
CA ALA A 238 -21.43 -9.02 1.03
C ALA A 238 -20.66 -9.72 2.16
N GLU A 239 -19.69 -10.58 1.82
CA GLU A 239 -18.80 -11.23 2.80
C GLU A 239 -18.03 -10.19 3.62
N TYR A 240 -17.54 -9.13 2.98
CA TYR A 240 -16.88 -8.01 3.68
C TYR A 240 -17.82 -7.28 4.63
N GLN A 241 -19.04 -6.96 4.22
CA GLN A 241 -20.02 -6.32 5.11
C GLN A 241 -20.36 -7.18 6.33
N GLN A 242 -20.41 -8.51 6.15
CA GLN A 242 -20.75 -9.45 7.21
C GLN A 242 -19.59 -9.72 8.17
N ARG A 243 -18.39 -9.99 7.65
CA ARG A 243 -17.22 -10.43 8.44
C ARG A 243 -16.39 -9.27 9.00
N VAL A 244 -16.57 -8.08 8.45
CA VAL A 244 -15.88 -6.87 8.87
C VAL A 244 -16.90 -5.76 9.10
N PRO A 245 -17.77 -5.86 10.12
CA PRO A 245 -18.83 -4.87 10.35
C PRO A 245 -18.29 -3.49 10.75
N ASP A 246 -17.15 -3.45 11.45
CA ASP A 246 -16.60 -2.23 12.03
C ASP A 246 -15.07 -2.12 11.88
N ALA A 247 -14.52 -1.00 12.35
CA ALA A 247 -13.09 -0.73 12.30
C ALA A 247 -12.27 -1.60 13.27
N ALA A 248 -12.89 -2.03 14.39
CA ALA A 248 -12.26 -2.90 15.38
C ALA A 248 -11.96 -4.30 14.80
N SER A 249 -12.81 -4.78 13.90
CA SER A 249 -12.64 -6.04 13.17
C SER A 249 -11.33 -6.11 12.36
N LEU A 250 -10.79 -4.95 11.95
CA LEU A 250 -9.50 -4.81 11.27
C LEU A 250 -8.39 -4.25 12.19
N GLY A 251 -8.69 -3.89 13.43
CA GLY A 251 -7.73 -3.20 14.30
C GLY A 251 -7.31 -1.82 13.76
N VAL A 252 -8.21 -1.13 13.05
CA VAL A 252 -7.94 0.19 12.44
C VAL A 252 -8.79 1.27 13.07
N LYS A 253 -8.36 2.53 12.94
CA LYS A 253 -9.16 3.70 13.39
C LYS A 253 -10.36 3.95 12.48
N ARG A 254 -10.27 3.55 11.22
CA ARG A 254 -11.31 3.77 10.22
C ARG A 254 -11.43 2.57 9.30
N ARG A 255 -12.61 1.98 9.27
CA ARG A 255 -12.96 0.90 8.34
C ARG A 255 -12.99 1.44 6.90
N PRO A 256 -12.37 0.76 5.92
CA PRO A 256 -12.55 1.08 4.51
C PRO A 256 -14.03 0.96 4.13
N SER A 257 -14.60 1.99 3.53
CA SER A 257 -15.99 1.91 3.09
C SER A 257 -16.04 1.37 1.66
N ILE A 258 -16.99 0.48 1.38
CA ILE A 258 -17.32 0.09 0.01
C ILE A 258 -18.83 -0.14 -0.03
N ARG A 259 -19.51 0.46 -1.01
CA ARG A 259 -20.97 0.39 -1.07
C ARG A 259 -21.42 -1.03 -1.41
N PRO A 260 -22.45 -1.57 -0.73
CA PRO A 260 -23.12 -2.78 -1.17
C PRO A 260 -23.51 -2.65 -2.65
N THR A 261 -23.15 -3.65 -3.44
CA THR A 261 -23.38 -3.65 -4.90
C THR A 261 -23.87 -5.04 -5.29
N GLN A 262 -25.00 -5.11 -6.00
CA GLN A 262 -25.59 -6.36 -6.50
C GLN A 262 -25.11 -6.68 -7.92
N ASP A 263 -25.27 -7.92 -8.36
CA ASP A 263 -25.03 -8.32 -9.75
C ASP A 263 -25.78 -7.40 -10.73
N GLY A 264 -25.10 -6.97 -11.80
CA GLY A 264 -25.63 -6.04 -12.80
C GLY A 264 -25.60 -4.55 -12.40
N GLN A 265 -25.26 -4.22 -11.14
CA GLN A 265 -25.13 -2.82 -10.72
C GLN A 265 -23.74 -2.26 -10.96
N LYS A 266 -23.66 -0.93 -11.11
CA LYS A 266 -22.37 -0.24 -11.24
C LYS A 266 -21.67 -0.17 -9.87
N VAL A 267 -20.42 -0.61 -9.83
CA VAL A 267 -19.52 -0.46 -8.68
C VAL A 267 -19.20 1.00 -8.49
N HIS A 268 -19.28 1.45 -7.23
CA HIS A 268 -18.94 2.82 -6.84
C HIS A 268 -17.84 2.80 -5.79
N VAL A 269 -16.74 3.51 -6.08
CA VAL A 269 -15.58 3.65 -5.19
C VAL A 269 -15.17 5.13 -5.19
N THR A 270 -14.87 5.66 -4.02
CA THR A 270 -14.35 7.03 -3.82
C THR A 270 -12.87 7.01 -3.45
N VAL A 271 -12.17 8.14 -3.56
CA VAL A 271 -10.75 8.21 -3.15
C VAL A 271 -10.62 7.85 -1.68
N GLU A 272 -11.58 8.28 -0.86
CA GLU A 272 -11.62 8.02 0.57
C GLU A 272 -11.74 6.53 0.91
N ASP A 273 -12.53 5.79 0.13
CA ASP A 273 -12.65 4.33 0.22
C ASP A 273 -11.29 3.66 -0.02
N VAL A 274 -10.57 4.12 -1.05
CA VAL A 274 -9.27 3.57 -1.45
C VAL A 274 -8.16 3.93 -0.46
N VAL A 275 -8.20 5.12 0.15
CA VAL A 275 -7.28 5.49 1.24
C VAL A 275 -7.44 4.55 2.44
N GLY A 276 -8.68 4.19 2.80
CA GLY A 276 -8.90 3.17 3.82
C GLY A 276 -8.36 1.82 3.40
N PHE A 277 -8.62 1.41 2.16
CA PHE A 277 -8.17 0.14 1.60
C PHE A 277 -6.64 0.03 1.51
N SER A 278 -5.91 1.11 1.22
CA SER A 278 -4.46 1.07 1.20
C SER A 278 -3.85 0.80 2.58
N ASP A 279 -4.49 1.24 3.67
CA ASP A 279 -4.07 0.84 5.03
C ASP A 279 -4.19 -0.68 5.22
N VAL A 280 -5.24 -1.31 4.68
CA VAL A 280 -5.40 -2.77 4.69
C VAL A 280 -4.24 -3.46 3.96
N VAL A 281 -3.88 -2.97 2.77
CA VAL A 281 -2.76 -3.51 1.98
C VAL A 281 -1.43 -3.33 2.70
N ILE A 282 -1.16 -2.15 3.26
CA ILE A 282 0.07 -1.88 4.03
C ILE A 282 0.17 -2.82 5.23
N ARG A 283 -0.94 -3.11 5.91
CA ARG A 283 -0.98 -4.06 7.04
C ARG A 283 -0.72 -5.49 6.60
N LEU A 284 -1.29 -5.93 5.48
CA LEU A 284 -1.01 -7.24 4.90
C LEU A 284 0.48 -7.38 4.56
N ILE A 285 1.03 -6.41 3.84
CA ILE A 285 2.46 -6.36 3.47
C ILE A 285 3.35 -6.39 4.73
N THR A 286 3.07 -5.54 5.72
CA THR A 286 3.87 -5.44 6.95
C THR A 286 3.79 -6.73 7.77
N THR A 287 2.61 -7.33 7.84
CA THR A 287 2.39 -8.60 8.55
C THR A 287 3.16 -9.72 7.88
N TYR A 288 3.00 -9.88 6.56
CA TYR A 288 3.70 -10.94 5.84
C TYR A 288 5.22 -10.73 5.81
N ASP A 289 5.72 -9.50 5.72
CA ASP A 289 7.15 -9.19 5.84
C ASP A 289 7.72 -9.71 7.18
N ALA A 290 7.01 -9.48 8.28
CA ALA A 290 7.38 -9.99 9.60
C ALA A 290 7.32 -11.53 9.64
N GLU A 291 6.21 -12.14 9.20
CA GLU A 291 6.04 -13.59 9.25
C GLU A 291 7.07 -14.33 8.38
N LEU A 292 7.32 -13.86 7.16
CA LEU A 292 8.32 -14.44 6.26
C LEU A 292 9.75 -14.30 6.81
N SER A 293 10.02 -13.22 7.56
CA SER A 293 11.32 -13.03 8.21
C SER A 293 11.63 -14.06 9.29
N SER A 294 10.64 -14.81 9.80
CA SER A 294 10.84 -15.81 10.86
C SER A 294 11.45 -17.15 10.40
N SER A 295 11.74 -17.29 9.11
CA SER A 295 12.11 -18.58 8.50
C SER A 295 13.62 -18.85 8.46
N VAL A 296 14.00 -20.12 8.32
CA VAL A 296 15.37 -20.52 7.93
C VAL A 296 15.74 -19.95 6.56
N ARG A 297 14.78 -19.80 5.64
CA ARG A 297 14.98 -19.11 4.36
C ARG A 297 15.39 -17.65 4.55
N ALA A 298 14.84 -16.98 5.57
CA ALA A 298 15.23 -15.62 5.94
C ALA A 298 16.67 -15.54 6.47
N GLU A 299 17.20 -16.58 7.13
CA GLU A 299 18.63 -16.64 7.51
C GLU A 299 19.53 -16.58 6.27
N HIS A 300 19.19 -17.34 5.23
CA HIS A 300 19.95 -17.36 3.97
C HIS A 300 19.88 -16.00 3.28
N LEU A 301 18.71 -15.36 3.27
CA LEU A 301 18.54 -14.02 2.71
C LEU A 301 19.34 -12.97 3.50
N LEU A 302 19.34 -13.05 4.83
CA LEU A 302 20.16 -12.23 5.71
C LEU A 302 21.64 -12.37 5.36
N ALA A 303 22.16 -13.59 5.32
CA ALA A 303 23.55 -13.87 4.97
C ALA A 303 23.91 -13.33 3.58
N LYS A 304 23.06 -13.63 2.58
CA LYS A 304 23.22 -13.16 1.20
C LYS A 304 23.34 -11.64 1.13
N ARG A 305 22.49 -10.88 1.84
CA ARG A 305 22.55 -9.41 1.81
C ARG A 305 23.76 -8.85 2.52
N VAL A 306 24.12 -9.40 3.67
CA VAL A 306 25.31 -8.96 4.39
C VAL A 306 26.56 -9.23 3.55
N LEU A 307 26.70 -10.41 2.95
CA LEU A 307 27.84 -10.76 2.10
C LEU A 307 27.85 -9.98 0.77
N ALA A 308 26.69 -9.64 0.21
CA ALA A 308 26.62 -8.77 -0.97
C ALA A 308 27.18 -7.36 -0.68
N ARG A 309 27.01 -6.87 0.55
CA ARG A 309 27.55 -5.57 0.99
C ARG A 309 29.00 -5.67 1.50
N TYR A 310 29.33 -6.76 2.18
CA TYR A 310 30.62 -7.04 2.81
C TYR A 310 31.13 -8.44 2.39
N PRO A 311 31.77 -8.56 1.22
CA PRO A 311 32.14 -9.87 0.65
C PRO A 311 33.11 -10.71 1.48
N LEU A 312 33.89 -10.06 2.35
CA LEU A 312 34.83 -10.74 3.26
C LEU A 312 34.19 -11.11 4.61
N GLY A 313 32.88 -10.88 4.76
CA GLY A 313 32.16 -11.00 6.02
C GLY A 313 32.38 -9.81 6.95
N LEU A 314 31.72 -9.86 8.10
CA LEU A 314 31.86 -8.90 9.18
C LEU A 314 33.01 -9.34 10.08
N SER A 315 34.05 -8.52 10.20
CA SER A 315 35.18 -8.82 11.08
C SER A 315 35.29 -7.80 12.20
N SER A 316 35.64 -8.29 13.39
CA SER A 316 36.06 -7.42 14.48
C SER A 316 37.48 -6.88 14.27
N GLU A 317 37.72 -5.64 14.67
CA GLU A 317 39.08 -5.15 14.84
C GLU A 317 39.66 -5.71 16.16
N ARG A 318 40.77 -6.45 16.06
CA ARG A 318 41.55 -6.94 17.22
C ARG A 318 40.82 -7.94 18.13
N GLY A 319 40.03 -8.85 17.55
CA GLY A 319 39.43 -9.99 18.28
C GLY A 319 38.34 -9.63 19.29
N ARG A 320 37.78 -8.41 19.23
CA ARG A 320 36.68 -7.96 20.09
C ARG A 320 35.39 -7.85 19.30
N ASP A 321 34.34 -8.58 19.69
CA ASP A 321 33.03 -8.52 19.05
C ASP A 321 32.59 -7.08 18.72
N LEU A 322 32.03 -6.89 17.52
CA LEU A 322 31.49 -5.60 17.10
C LEU A 322 30.48 -5.10 18.14
N SER A 323 30.64 -3.86 18.59
CA SER A 323 29.64 -3.20 19.45
C SER A 323 28.25 -3.25 18.79
N ASP A 324 27.18 -3.28 19.59
CA ASP A 324 25.80 -3.31 19.08
C ASP A 324 25.55 -2.17 18.08
N ARG A 325 26.01 -0.96 18.40
CA ARG A 325 25.86 0.23 17.55
C ARG A 325 26.55 0.07 16.19
N LYS A 326 27.76 -0.48 16.16
CA LYS A 326 28.50 -0.72 14.90
C LYS A 326 27.79 -1.79 14.08
N LEU A 327 27.37 -2.89 14.71
CA LEU A 327 26.66 -3.96 14.01
C LEU A 327 25.31 -3.50 13.44
N ILE A 328 24.53 -2.70 14.18
CA ILE A 328 23.29 -2.11 13.66
C ILE A 328 23.56 -1.24 12.43
N GLY A 329 24.61 -0.42 12.44
CA GLY A 329 25.00 0.40 11.29
C GLY A 329 25.31 -0.44 10.05
N LEU A 330 26.04 -1.55 10.21
CA LEU A 330 26.38 -2.46 9.11
C LEU A 330 25.12 -3.18 8.57
N LEU A 331 24.21 -3.60 9.45
CA LEU A 331 22.92 -4.18 9.03
C LEU A 331 22.07 -3.16 8.26
N HIS A 332 22.08 -1.90 8.67
CA HIS A 332 21.40 -0.83 7.96
C HIS A 332 22.02 -0.59 6.58
N GLU A 333 23.34 -0.58 6.45
CA GLU A 333 23.97 -0.49 5.12
C GLU A 333 23.64 -1.68 4.21
N ALA A 334 23.34 -2.85 4.78
CA ALA A 334 22.83 -4.02 4.07
C ALA A 334 21.29 -4.01 3.87
N ASN A 335 20.62 -2.88 4.10
CA ASN A 335 19.17 -2.70 3.98
C ASN A 335 18.34 -3.67 4.83
N LEU A 336 18.78 -3.92 6.07
CA LEU A 336 18.06 -4.75 7.03
C LEU A 336 17.44 -3.89 8.15
N PRO A 337 16.34 -4.36 8.77
CA PRO A 337 15.75 -3.67 9.90
C PRO A 337 16.60 -3.81 11.15
N THR A 338 16.38 -2.93 12.13
CA THR A 338 17.00 -3.07 13.45
C THR A 338 16.40 -4.29 14.16
N PRO A 339 17.20 -5.30 14.54
CA PRO A 339 16.72 -6.46 15.27
C PRO A 339 16.60 -6.16 16.78
N LYS A 340 15.79 -6.95 17.49
CA LYS A 340 15.53 -6.74 18.93
C LYS A 340 16.63 -7.30 19.85
N HIS A 341 17.18 -8.47 19.53
CA HIS A 341 18.15 -9.19 20.38
C HIS A 341 19.52 -9.35 19.70
N MET A 342 20.40 -8.36 19.85
CA MET A 342 21.70 -8.31 19.17
C MET A 342 22.63 -9.48 19.49
N SER A 343 22.56 -10.06 20.70
CA SER A 343 23.35 -11.25 21.05
C SER A 343 22.99 -12.46 20.20
N LYS A 344 21.69 -12.71 19.98
CA LYS A 344 21.19 -13.76 19.08
C LYS A 344 21.58 -13.49 17.64
N VAL A 345 21.52 -12.24 17.18
CA VAL A 345 21.97 -11.86 15.83
C VAL A 345 23.44 -12.15 15.62
N ARG A 346 24.32 -11.86 16.60
CA ARG A 346 25.74 -12.21 16.50
C ARG A 346 25.95 -13.71 16.37
N ASN A 347 25.29 -14.50 17.22
CA ASN A 347 25.39 -15.95 17.18
C ASN A 347 24.91 -16.51 15.85
N LEU A 348 23.80 -15.97 15.34
CA LEU A 348 23.27 -16.30 14.03
C LEU A 348 24.27 -15.98 12.91
N LEU A 349 24.82 -14.76 12.88
CA LEU A 349 25.79 -14.36 11.86
C LEU A 349 27.09 -15.18 11.92
N LYS A 350 27.54 -15.57 13.12
CA LYS A 350 28.67 -16.50 13.30
C LYS A 350 28.33 -17.90 12.79
N ARG A 351 27.14 -18.42 13.09
CA ARG A 351 26.66 -19.73 12.60
C ARG A 351 26.56 -19.77 11.08
N LEU A 352 26.18 -18.65 10.46
CA LEU A 352 26.08 -18.51 9.00
C LEU A 352 27.43 -18.23 8.31
N ASP A 353 28.55 -18.22 9.06
CA ASP A 353 29.90 -17.85 8.57
C ASP A 353 29.96 -16.45 7.92
N VAL A 354 29.08 -15.56 8.36
CA VAL A 354 29.01 -14.17 7.91
C VAL A 354 29.84 -13.26 8.82
N MET A 355 30.06 -13.66 10.07
CA MET A 355 30.81 -12.90 11.07
C MET A 355 31.89 -13.77 11.72
N LYS A 356 33.11 -13.25 11.79
CA LYS A 356 34.28 -13.90 12.42
C LYS A 356 34.54 -13.36 13.83
#